data_AF-A0A0M0TF06-F1
#
_entry.id   AF-A0A0M0TF06-F1
#
_cell.length_a   1.000
_cell.length_b   1.000
_cell.length_c   1.000
_cell.angle_alpha   90.00
_cell.angle_beta   90.00
_cell.angle_gamma   90.00
#
_symmetry.space_group_name_H-M   'P 1'
#
loop_
_entity.id
_entity.type
_entity.pdbx_description
1 polymer ?
#
loop_
_entity_poly.entity_id
_entity_poly.type
_entity_poly.pdbx_seq_one_letter_code
_entity_poly.pdbx_strand_id
1 'polypeptide(L)'
;GAVIASEEDPARPLNTLPLAGMDITPVTHRASRNEQENALHNGLTPIEVGAGNRVQIVRAITTYTRNAEGVDDIALLDLTTLRTLDYTRKACRERISQRFPRDKLNERTRQKVRSELLDVLLKLEESEILENVEANKDKLIVERNDKDPNRLDAEIPADVVNGLHVFAGRIDLYL
;
A
#
# COMPACT_ATOMS: atom_id res chain seq x y z
N GLY A 1 2.65 -18.15 11.75
CA GLY A 1 3.49 -17.00 11.34
C GLY A 1 2.73 -15.72 11.57
N ALA A 2 3.37 -14.56 11.45
CA ALA A 2 2.66 -13.27 11.52
C ALA A 2 1.70 -13.11 10.34
N VAL A 3 0.45 -12.71 10.60
CA VAL A 3 -0.64 -12.62 9.58
C VAL A 3 -0.29 -11.66 8.44
N ILE A 4 0.31 -10.50 8.76
CA ILE A 4 0.75 -9.54 7.75
C ILE A 4 1.80 -10.15 6.81
N ALA A 5 2.69 -11.00 7.33
CA ALA A 5 3.77 -11.60 6.55
C ALA A 5 3.32 -12.79 5.69
N SER A 6 2.15 -13.38 5.98
CA SER A 6 1.59 -14.47 5.17
C SER A 6 0.78 -14.00 3.97
N GLU A 7 0.41 -12.71 3.92
CA GLU A 7 -0.25 -12.13 2.76
C GLU A 7 0.82 -11.67 1.76
N GLU A 8 0.91 -12.33 0.61
CA GLU A 8 1.94 -12.05 -0.39
C GLU A 8 1.62 -10.79 -1.21
N ASP A 9 0.33 -10.50 -1.40
CA ASP A 9 -0.12 -9.31 -2.10
C ASP A 9 -0.06 -8.09 -1.16
N PRO A 10 0.74 -7.05 -1.47
CA PRO A 10 0.85 -5.88 -0.62
C PRO A 10 -0.43 -5.03 -0.59
N ALA A 11 -1.23 -5.04 -1.65
CA ALA A 11 -2.43 -4.22 -1.80
C ALA A 11 -3.67 -4.89 -1.18
N ARG A 12 -3.63 -6.21 -0.97
CA ARG A 12 -4.75 -6.95 -0.43
C ARG A 12 -5.08 -6.59 1.03
N PRO A 13 -6.34 -6.19 1.31
CA PRO A 13 -6.74 -5.88 2.68
C PRO A 13 -6.72 -7.09 3.61
N LEU A 14 -6.29 -6.86 4.86
CA LEU A 14 -6.14 -7.90 5.88
C LEU A 14 -7.39 -8.10 6.76
N ASN A 15 -8.49 -7.44 6.42
CA ASN A 15 -9.75 -7.52 7.17
C ASN A 15 -10.18 -9.00 7.27
N THR A 16 -10.76 -9.39 8.41
CA THR A 16 -11.25 -10.75 8.72
C THR A 16 -10.18 -11.83 8.83
N LEU A 17 -8.90 -11.53 8.60
CA LEU A 17 -7.85 -12.53 8.76
C LEU A 17 -7.68 -12.90 10.25
N PRO A 18 -7.61 -14.21 10.57
CA PRO A 18 -7.56 -14.68 11.95
C PRO A 18 -6.17 -14.50 12.57
N LEU A 19 -6.13 -13.96 13.79
CA LEU A 19 -4.94 -13.85 14.62
C LEU A 19 -4.80 -15.13 15.46
N ALA A 20 -4.04 -16.10 14.94
CA ALA A 20 -3.81 -17.37 15.63
C ALA A 20 -3.08 -17.17 16.97
N GLY A 21 -3.49 -17.94 17.98
CA GLY A 21 -2.88 -17.91 19.32
C GLY A 21 -3.51 -16.89 20.29
N MET A 22 -4.52 -16.15 19.86
CA MET A 22 -5.31 -15.28 20.72
C MET A 22 -6.41 -16.06 21.44
N ASP A 23 -6.54 -15.83 22.75
CA ASP A 23 -7.67 -16.33 23.53
C ASP A 23 -8.96 -15.61 23.18
N ILE A 24 -10.07 -16.34 23.25
CA ILE A 24 -11.39 -15.80 22.95
C ILE A 24 -11.94 -15.17 24.22
N THR A 25 -12.13 -13.86 24.20
CA THR A 25 -12.67 -13.13 25.34
C THR A 25 -14.18 -13.34 25.49
N PRO A 26 -14.70 -13.32 26.74
CA PRO A 26 -16.14 -13.25 27.00
C PRO A 26 -16.76 -12.05 26.28
N VAL A 27 -18.03 -12.17 25.89
CA VAL A 27 -18.75 -11.11 25.15
C VAL A 27 -18.71 -9.76 25.89
N THR A 28 -18.75 -9.78 27.23
CA THR A 28 -18.69 -8.59 28.08
C THR A 28 -17.36 -7.83 28.03
N HIS A 29 -16.29 -8.45 27.53
CA HIS A 29 -14.96 -7.84 27.38
C HIS A 29 -14.60 -7.57 25.91
N ARG A 30 -15.54 -7.74 24.97
CA ARG A 30 -15.30 -7.47 23.55
C ARG A 30 -15.53 -5.98 23.27
N ALA A 31 -14.66 -5.39 22.46
CA ALA A 31 -14.82 -4.02 22.02
C ALA A 31 -16.13 -3.83 21.25
N SER A 32 -16.92 -2.84 21.67
CA SER A 32 -18.08 -2.34 20.95
C SER A 32 -17.67 -1.71 19.61
N ARG A 33 -18.65 -1.52 18.70
CA ARG A 33 -18.41 -0.79 17.45
C ARG A 33 -17.83 0.60 17.69
N ASN A 34 -18.35 1.33 18.68
CA ASN A 34 -17.84 2.67 19.02
C ASN A 34 -16.38 2.63 19.50
N GLU A 35 -15.99 1.63 20.28
CA GLU A 35 -14.59 1.46 20.70
C GLU A 35 -13.67 1.11 19.53
N GLN A 36 -14.16 0.30 18.57
CA GLN A 36 -13.42 -0.01 17.35
C GLN A 36 -13.21 1.23 16.48
N GLU A 37 -14.26 2.04 16.26
CA GLU A 37 -14.13 3.30 15.51
C GLU A 37 -13.19 4.28 16.22
N ASN A 38 -13.30 4.40 17.55
CA ASN A 38 -12.36 5.21 18.33
C ASN A 38 -10.93 4.70 18.22
N ALA A 39 -10.70 3.39 18.20
CA ALA A 39 -9.37 2.83 17.97
C ALA A 39 -8.82 3.24 16.60
N LEU A 40 -9.64 3.14 15.54
CA LEU A 40 -9.25 3.57 14.19
C LEU A 40 -8.87 5.04 14.14
N HIS A 41 -9.70 5.92 14.72
CA HIS A 41 -9.42 7.36 14.79
C HIS A 41 -8.14 7.70 15.58
N ASN A 42 -7.70 6.82 16.49
CA ASN A 42 -6.50 7.01 17.29
C ASN A 42 -5.30 6.18 16.80
N GLY A 43 -5.35 5.64 15.57
CA GLY A 43 -4.21 4.95 14.97
C GLY A 43 -3.96 3.55 15.54
N LEU A 44 -4.98 2.93 16.12
CA LEU A 44 -4.94 1.58 16.68
C LEU A 44 -5.78 0.64 15.83
N THR A 45 -5.14 -0.42 15.30
CA THR A 45 -5.83 -1.50 14.59
C THR A 45 -6.79 -2.25 15.53
N PRO A 46 -8.11 -2.20 15.32
CA PRO A 46 -9.05 -2.96 16.12
C PRO A 46 -9.09 -4.42 15.70
N ILE A 47 -9.41 -5.25 16.69
CA ILE A 47 -9.66 -6.69 16.54
C ILE A 47 -11.05 -7.02 17.09
N GLU A 48 -11.63 -8.09 16.59
CA GLU A 48 -12.92 -8.58 17.06
C GLU A 48 -12.93 -10.11 17.12
N VAL A 49 -13.88 -10.68 17.86
CA VAL A 49 -14.18 -12.11 17.79
C VAL A 49 -15.24 -12.30 16.70
N GLY A 50 -14.81 -12.77 15.54
CA GLY A 50 -15.64 -12.96 14.35
C GLY A 50 -16.28 -14.34 14.23
N ALA A 51 -16.73 -14.65 13.02
CA ALA A 51 -17.32 -15.93 12.67
C ALA A 51 -16.37 -17.11 12.98
N GLY A 52 -16.94 -18.22 13.44
CA GLY A 52 -16.14 -19.39 13.85
C GLY A 52 -15.40 -19.20 15.18
N ASN A 53 -15.77 -18.17 15.97
CA ASN A 53 -15.20 -17.89 17.28
C ASN A 53 -13.68 -17.68 17.23
N ARG A 54 -13.23 -16.88 16.26
CA ARG A 54 -11.80 -16.55 16.05
C ARG A 54 -11.59 -15.06 16.23
N VAL A 55 -10.48 -14.71 16.89
CA VAL A 55 -10.03 -13.31 16.90
C VAL A 55 -9.51 -12.96 15.52
N GLN A 56 -10.00 -11.87 14.95
CA GLN A 56 -9.69 -11.42 13.60
C GLN A 56 -9.47 -9.91 13.55
N ILE A 57 -8.78 -9.47 12.50
CA ILE A 57 -8.52 -8.05 12.22
C ILE A 57 -9.82 -7.40 11.70
N VAL A 58 -10.20 -6.25 12.24
CA VAL A 58 -11.31 -5.45 11.69
C VAL A 58 -10.81 -4.66 10.47
N ARG A 59 -9.79 -3.82 10.67
CA ARG A 59 -9.07 -3.08 9.63
C ARG A 59 -7.64 -2.83 10.07
N ALA A 60 -6.67 -3.23 9.26
CA ALA A 60 -5.26 -3.03 9.55
C ALA A 60 -4.83 -1.61 9.16
N ILE A 61 -4.59 -0.76 10.16
CA ILE A 61 -4.16 0.62 9.98
C ILE A 61 -2.79 0.88 10.62
N THR A 62 -2.16 1.97 10.21
CA THR A 62 -0.94 2.51 10.81
C THR A 62 -1.29 3.46 11.96
N THR A 63 -0.27 3.97 12.64
CA THR A 63 -0.41 5.05 13.63
C THR A 63 -0.46 6.44 13.01
N TYR A 64 -0.39 6.54 11.67
CA TYR A 64 -0.51 7.80 10.96
C TYR A 64 -1.99 8.18 10.84
N THR A 65 -2.41 9.17 11.62
CA THR A 65 -3.78 9.72 11.57
C THR A 65 -3.82 11.20 11.21
N ARG A 66 -2.67 11.89 11.25
CA ARG A 66 -2.55 13.32 11.02
C ARG A 66 -1.31 13.67 10.22
N ASN A 67 -1.41 14.72 9.42
CA ASN A 67 -0.28 15.28 8.68
C ASN A 67 0.63 16.15 9.57
N ALA A 68 1.67 16.73 8.96
CA ALA A 68 2.64 17.57 9.66
C ALA A 68 2.03 18.85 10.28
N GLU A 69 0.87 19.30 9.78
CA GLU A 69 0.13 20.46 10.30
C GLU A 69 -0.85 20.07 11.42
N GLY A 70 -0.94 18.78 11.76
CA GLY A 70 -1.85 18.27 12.79
C GLY A 70 -3.30 18.11 12.31
N VAL A 71 -3.54 18.15 11.00
CA VAL A 71 -4.85 17.93 10.38
C VAL A 71 -5.02 16.44 10.09
N ASP A 72 -6.23 15.92 10.29
CA ASP A 72 -6.55 14.52 10.00
C ASP A 72 -6.27 14.17 8.54
N ASP A 73 -5.51 13.09 8.32
CA ASP A 73 -5.03 12.68 7.00
C ASP A 73 -5.05 11.15 6.89
N ILE A 74 -5.67 10.66 5.82
CA ILE A 74 -5.85 9.23 5.55
C ILE A 74 -4.79 8.66 4.59
N ALA A 75 -3.91 9.49 4.02
CA ALA A 75 -3.02 9.09 2.93
C ALA A 75 -2.15 7.88 3.26
N LEU A 76 -1.74 7.73 4.54
CA LEU A 76 -0.95 6.58 5.02
C LEU A 76 -1.67 5.82 6.15
N LEU A 77 -2.97 6.00 6.31
CA LEU A 77 -3.75 5.35 7.35
C LEU A 77 -3.81 3.84 7.15
N ASP A 78 -4.14 3.38 5.94
CA ASP A 78 -4.21 1.95 5.65
C ASP A 78 -2.82 1.32 5.54
N LEU A 79 -2.64 0.17 6.21
CA LEU A 79 -1.37 -0.53 6.18
C LEU A 79 -0.99 -0.99 4.75
N THR A 80 -1.98 -1.34 3.93
CA THR A 80 -1.77 -1.76 2.53
C THR A 80 -1.10 -0.66 1.71
N THR A 81 -1.43 0.61 1.93
CA THR A 81 -0.79 1.73 1.23
C THR A 81 0.73 1.72 1.43
N LEU A 82 1.19 1.61 2.67
CA LEU A 82 2.63 1.53 2.96
C LEU A 82 3.27 0.26 2.40
N ARG A 83 2.58 -0.88 2.46
CA ARG A 83 3.08 -2.15 1.90
C ARG A 83 3.27 -2.05 0.40
N THR A 84 2.30 -1.48 -0.31
CA THR A 84 2.33 -1.26 -1.76
C THR A 84 3.45 -0.30 -2.17
N LEU A 85 3.60 0.82 -1.46
CA LEU A 85 4.70 1.77 -1.73
C LEU A 85 6.07 1.14 -1.47
N ASP A 86 6.24 0.40 -0.37
CA ASP A 86 7.51 -0.28 -0.07
C ASP A 86 7.81 -1.40 -1.08
N TYR A 87 6.81 -2.17 -1.48
CA TYR A 87 6.93 -3.21 -2.50
C TYR A 87 7.35 -2.61 -3.85
N THR A 88 6.65 -1.56 -4.31
CA THR A 88 6.96 -0.83 -5.54
C THR A 88 8.41 -0.32 -5.53
N ARG A 89 8.82 0.34 -4.45
CA ARG A 89 10.19 0.83 -4.25
C ARG A 89 11.22 -0.29 -4.37
N LYS A 90 10.97 -1.44 -3.73
CA LYS A 90 11.87 -2.61 -3.79
C LYS A 90 11.97 -3.17 -5.21
N ALA A 91 10.83 -3.39 -5.87
CA ALA A 91 10.76 -3.93 -7.23
C ALA A 91 11.53 -3.06 -8.23
N CYS A 92 11.33 -1.73 -8.18
CA CYS A 92 12.06 -0.79 -9.01
C CYS A 92 13.58 -0.85 -8.75
N ARG A 93 13.99 -0.82 -7.47
CA ARG A 93 15.41 -0.87 -7.10
C ARG A 93 16.09 -2.16 -7.56
N GLU A 94 15.41 -3.30 -7.41
CA GLU A 94 15.92 -4.60 -7.84
C GLU A 94 16.06 -4.67 -9.36
N ARG A 95 15.04 -4.22 -10.12
CA ARG A 95 15.11 -4.15 -11.59
C ARG A 95 16.32 -3.36 -12.05
N ILE A 96 16.52 -2.16 -11.51
CA ILE A 96 17.65 -1.30 -11.91
C ILE A 96 19.00 -1.93 -11.53
N SER A 97 19.12 -2.47 -10.33
CA SER A 97 20.36 -3.14 -9.90
C SER A 97 20.73 -4.35 -10.75
N GLN A 98 19.73 -5.12 -11.20
CA GLN A 98 19.96 -6.31 -12.04
C GLN A 98 20.26 -5.95 -13.50
N ARG A 99 19.59 -4.91 -14.03
CA ARG A 99 19.67 -4.56 -15.45
C ARG A 99 20.89 -3.71 -15.79
N PHE A 100 21.37 -2.88 -14.86
CA PHE A 100 22.44 -1.90 -15.09
C PHE A 100 23.65 -2.03 -14.13
N PRO A 101 24.16 -3.23 -13.79
CA PRO A 101 25.18 -3.38 -12.75
C PRO A 101 26.54 -2.75 -13.09
N ARG A 102 26.86 -2.60 -14.38
CA ARG A 102 28.15 -2.09 -14.88
C ARG A 102 27.99 -1.12 -16.06
N ASP A 103 26.80 -0.57 -16.24
CA ASP A 103 26.50 0.31 -17.37
C ASP A 103 27.16 1.68 -17.19
N LYS A 104 27.65 2.24 -18.30
CA LYS A 104 28.13 3.62 -18.32
C LYS A 104 26.95 4.57 -18.22
N LEU A 105 27.05 5.59 -17.38
CA LEU A 105 26.01 6.62 -17.29
C LEU A 105 26.08 7.61 -18.46
N ASN A 106 25.12 7.51 -19.37
CA ASN A 106 24.91 8.42 -20.50
C ASN A 106 23.40 8.60 -20.77
N GLU A 107 23.05 9.46 -21.72
CA GLU A 107 21.65 9.76 -22.05
C GLU A 107 20.85 8.52 -22.48
N ARG A 108 21.46 7.62 -23.24
CA ARG A 108 20.82 6.35 -23.62
C ARG A 108 20.55 5.46 -22.41
N THR A 109 21.46 5.43 -21.43
CA THR A 109 21.25 4.70 -20.17
C THR A 109 20.11 5.31 -19.36
N ARG A 110 20.02 6.65 -19.28
CA ARG A 110 18.90 7.36 -18.61
C ARG A 110 17.54 6.97 -19.21
N GLN A 111 17.43 7.01 -20.54
CA GLN A 111 16.20 6.61 -21.24
C GLN A 111 15.83 5.14 -21.00
N LYS A 112 16.83 4.24 -20.99
CA LYS A 112 16.62 2.83 -20.65
C LYS A 112 16.17 2.64 -19.21
N VAL A 113 16.76 3.34 -18.23
CA VAL A 113 16.33 3.30 -16.83
C VAL A 113 14.87 3.71 -16.71
N ARG A 114 14.47 4.82 -17.35
CA ARG A 114 13.07 5.24 -17.42
C ARG A 114 12.16 4.15 -17.99
N SER A 115 12.56 3.52 -19.10
CA SER A 115 11.79 2.46 -19.74
C SER A 115 11.63 1.22 -18.84
N GLU A 116 12.68 0.81 -18.15
CA GLU A 116 12.66 -0.36 -17.26
C GLU A 116 11.86 -0.08 -15.98
N LEU A 117 11.89 1.16 -15.46
CA LEU A 117 11.00 1.56 -14.36
C LEU A 117 9.53 1.51 -14.81
N LEU A 118 9.20 2.08 -15.97
CA LEU A 118 7.83 2.05 -16.50
C LEU A 118 7.33 0.61 -16.71
N ASP A 119 8.17 -0.27 -17.25
CA ASP A 119 7.84 -1.70 -17.41
C ASP A 119 7.54 -2.38 -16.06
N VAL A 120 8.27 -2.03 -14.98
CA VAL A 120 7.94 -2.53 -13.64
C VAL A 120 6.58 -2.00 -13.19
N LEU A 121 6.32 -0.71 -13.32
CA LEU A 121 5.05 -0.11 -12.89
C LEU A 121 3.85 -0.72 -13.63
N LEU A 122 3.96 -0.94 -14.95
CA LEU A 122 2.91 -1.58 -15.74
C LEU A 122 2.64 -3.02 -15.28
N LYS A 123 3.67 -3.78 -14.90
CA LYS A 123 3.48 -5.12 -14.31
C LYS A 123 2.80 -5.09 -12.95
N LEU A 124 3.05 -4.06 -12.16
CA LEU A 124 2.36 -3.85 -10.89
C LEU A 124 0.89 -3.45 -11.12
N GLU A 125 0.59 -2.71 -12.19
CA GLU A 125 -0.79 -2.42 -12.61
C GLU A 125 -1.52 -3.68 -13.08
N GLU A 126 -0.87 -4.53 -13.91
CA GLU A 126 -1.43 -5.83 -14.32
C GLU A 126 -1.71 -6.77 -13.14
N SER A 127 -0.99 -6.59 -12.03
CA SER A 127 -1.16 -7.36 -10.79
C SER A 127 -2.12 -6.71 -9.79
N GLU A 128 -2.80 -5.62 -10.17
CA GLU A 128 -3.72 -4.85 -9.30
C GLU A 128 -3.05 -4.30 -8.02
N ILE A 129 -1.73 -4.09 -8.06
CA ILE A 129 -0.96 -3.47 -6.97
C ILE A 129 -0.96 -1.94 -7.09
N LEU A 130 -0.83 -1.45 -8.32
CA LEU A 130 -0.96 -0.04 -8.69
C LEU A 130 -2.14 0.14 -9.66
N GLU A 131 -2.63 1.35 -9.82
CA GLU A 131 -3.62 1.72 -10.83
C GLU A 131 -3.18 2.96 -11.61
N ASN A 132 -3.84 3.22 -12.75
CA ASN A 132 -3.65 4.43 -13.56
C ASN A 132 -2.18 4.71 -13.96
N VAL A 133 -1.35 3.68 -14.12
CA VAL A 133 0.08 3.84 -14.45
C VAL A 133 0.24 4.47 -15.82
N GLU A 134 -0.53 4.02 -16.81
CA GLU A 134 -0.50 4.59 -18.16
C GLU A 134 -0.92 6.06 -18.18
N ALA A 135 -1.90 6.45 -17.36
CA ALA A 135 -2.33 7.84 -17.21
C ALA A 135 -1.29 8.71 -16.47
N ASN A 136 -0.49 8.10 -15.59
CA ASN A 136 0.53 8.77 -14.79
C ASN A 136 1.94 8.69 -15.40
N LYS A 137 2.14 8.02 -16.55
CA LYS A 137 3.47 7.74 -17.11
C LYS A 137 4.32 9.00 -17.36
N ASP A 138 3.69 10.13 -17.67
CA ASP A 138 4.37 11.40 -17.91
C ASP A 138 4.93 12.03 -16.62
N LYS A 139 4.40 11.62 -15.45
CA LYS A 139 4.90 12.00 -14.12
C LYS A 139 6.08 11.16 -13.66
N LEU A 140 6.34 10.01 -14.29
CA LEU A 140 7.59 9.29 -14.05
C LEU A 140 8.72 10.15 -14.62
N ILE A 141 9.66 10.57 -13.79
CA ILE A 141 10.79 11.39 -14.22
C ILE A 141 12.08 10.64 -13.89
N VAL A 142 13.04 10.66 -14.80
CA VAL A 142 14.40 10.15 -14.56
C VAL A 142 15.38 11.16 -15.10
N GLU A 143 16.18 11.74 -14.22
CA GLU A 143 17.09 12.84 -14.55
C GLU A 143 18.48 12.65 -13.94
N ARG A 144 19.46 13.41 -14.45
CA ARG A 144 20.79 13.44 -13.84
C ARG A 144 20.72 14.28 -12.57
N ASN A 145 21.39 13.81 -11.53
CA ASN A 145 21.58 14.63 -10.35
C ASN A 145 22.42 15.87 -10.71
N ASP A 146 22.05 17.01 -10.13
CA ASP A 146 22.69 18.31 -10.35
C ASP A 146 24.07 18.43 -9.70
N LYS A 147 24.33 17.64 -8.64
CA LYS A 147 25.54 17.70 -7.81
C LYS A 147 26.46 16.50 -8.00
N ASP A 148 25.90 15.33 -8.28
CA ASP A 148 26.63 14.08 -8.48
C ASP A 148 26.55 13.65 -9.96
N PRO A 149 27.63 13.81 -10.74
CA PRO A 149 27.63 13.46 -12.16
C PRO A 149 27.48 11.96 -12.43
N ASN A 150 27.59 11.10 -11.41
CA ASN A 150 27.49 9.65 -11.50
C ASN A 150 26.13 9.11 -11.04
N ARG A 151 25.13 9.98 -10.79
CA ARG A 151 23.84 9.61 -10.23
C ARG A 151 22.66 9.97 -11.17
N LEU A 152 21.66 9.08 -11.18
CA LEU A 152 20.32 9.37 -11.68
C LEU A 152 19.35 9.45 -10.50
N ASP A 153 18.43 10.40 -10.57
CA ASP A 153 17.29 10.51 -9.68
C ASP A 153 16.01 10.15 -10.42
N ALA A 154 15.08 9.50 -9.72
CA ALA A 154 13.81 9.09 -10.28
C ALA A 154 12.66 9.55 -9.38
N GLU A 155 11.70 10.25 -9.98
CA GLU A 155 10.39 10.53 -9.39
C GLU A 155 9.41 9.49 -9.92
N ILE A 156 8.90 8.64 -9.04
CA ILE A 156 8.11 7.46 -9.42
C ILE A 156 6.66 7.69 -8.95
N PRO A 157 5.70 7.93 -9.86
CA PRO A 157 4.30 7.99 -9.51
C PRO A 157 3.81 6.59 -9.14
N ALA A 158 3.19 6.47 -7.97
CA ALA A 158 2.60 5.24 -7.47
C ALA A 158 1.19 5.54 -6.98
N ASP A 159 0.22 5.37 -7.87
CA ASP A 159 -1.20 5.43 -7.53
C ASP A 159 -1.61 4.04 -7.04
N VAL A 160 -1.88 3.94 -5.74
CA VAL A 160 -2.01 2.67 -5.03
C VAL A 160 -3.44 2.16 -5.12
N VAL A 161 -3.61 0.88 -5.42
CA VAL A 161 -4.95 0.27 -5.38
C VAL A 161 -5.41 0.21 -3.92
N ASN A 162 -6.53 0.88 -3.65
CA ASN A 162 -7.07 1.01 -2.31
C ASN A 162 -7.92 -0.20 -1.91
N GLY A 163 -7.94 -0.48 -0.60
CA GLY A 163 -8.84 -1.49 -0.05
C GLY A 163 -10.30 -1.05 -0.10
N LEU A 164 -11.18 -1.93 -0.59
CA LEU A 164 -12.63 -1.71 -0.52
C LEU A 164 -13.15 -1.99 0.90
N HIS A 165 -13.15 -0.95 1.75
CA HIS A 165 -13.60 -1.07 3.14
C HIS A 165 -15.08 -0.78 3.35
N VAL A 166 -15.68 0.11 2.55
CA VAL A 166 -17.09 0.53 2.68
C VAL A 166 -17.76 0.50 1.31
N PHE A 167 -18.92 -0.13 1.23
CA PHE A 167 -19.78 -0.11 0.05
C PHE A 167 -21.07 0.65 0.38
N ALA A 168 -21.39 1.66 -0.45
CA ALA A 168 -22.64 2.39 -0.37
C ALA A 168 -23.41 2.21 -1.69
N GLY A 169 -24.66 1.76 -1.61
CA GLY A 169 -25.50 1.48 -2.78
C GLY A 169 -26.87 2.13 -2.67
N ARG A 170 -27.37 2.66 -3.80
CA ARG A 170 -28.76 3.07 -3.98
C ARG A 170 -29.38 2.19 -5.05
N ILE A 171 -30.54 1.61 -4.77
CA ILE A 171 -31.30 0.79 -5.72
C ILE A 171 -32.55 1.56 -6.12
N ASP A 172 -32.64 1.93 -7.39
CA ASP A 172 -33.78 2.65 -7.94
C ASP A 172 -34.64 1.66 -8.74
N LEU A 173 -35.93 1.53 -8.40
CA LEU A 173 -36.90 0.75 -9.17
C LEU A 173 -37.45 1.62 -10.30
N TYR A 174 -37.29 1.16 -11.53
CA TYR A 174 -37.94 1.75 -12.70
C TYR A 174 -39.08 0.82 -13.15
N LEU A 175 -40.29 1.39 -13.28
CA LEU A 175 -41.49 0.74 -13.82
C LEU A 175 -41.81 1.29 -15.21
#